data_AF-A0A0B7MYG9-F1
#
_entry.id   AF-A0A0B7MYG9-F1
#
_cell.length_a   1.000
_cell.length_b   1.000
_cell.length_c   1.000
_cell.angle_alpha   90.00
_cell.angle_beta   90.00
_cell.angle_gamma   90.00
#
_symmetry.space_group_name_H-M   'P 1'
#
loop_
_entity.id
_entity.type
_entity.pdbx_description
1 polymer ?
#
loop_
_entity_poly.entity_id
_entity_poly.type
_entity_poly.pdbx_seq_one_letter_code
_entity_poly.pdbx_strand_id
1 'polypeptide(L)'
;MAKLVHIEDNQLSRGINAYDSIDTGAETSAAFPSLRAPEAPSNGVTHLRAMEVDADSRPETSNTEASSVMLSKDTSTIRELWIEWMVEGSRSTKFMTVAVLNDKFKTKWRSHQKDRTFYSRRLVIIRAVQALINDGKSWDDAINHCQTELQSSGCRSLNGYSLFLSKKAKSLE
;
A
#
# COMPACT_ATOMS: atom_id res chain seq x y z
N MET A 1 3.48 21.12 -52.22
CA MET A 1 2.62 20.11 -52.88
C MET A 1 2.06 19.20 -51.82
N ALA A 2 0.74 19.23 -51.65
CA ALA A 2 0.00 18.52 -50.62
C ALA A 2 -0.13 17.02 -50.92
N LYS A 3 -0.25 16.20 -49.87
CA LYS A 3 -1.20 15.09 -49.84
C LYS A 3 -1.61 14.78 -48.39
N LEU A 4 -2.79 15.30 -48.08
CA LEU A 4 -3.72 14.89 -47.05
C LEU A 4 -4.14 13.45 -47.33
N VAL A 5 -4.12 12.56 -46.33
CA VAL A 5 -4.94 11.34 -46.35
C VAL A 5 -5.75 11.32 -45.06
N HIS A 6 -7.05 11.32 -45.28
CA HIS A 6 -8.17 11.39 -44.38
C HIS A 6 -8.80 9.99 -44.40
N ILE A 7 -8.95 9.32 -43.26
CA ILE A 7 -9.82 8.13 -43.13
C ILE A 7 -10.51 8.19 -41.76
N GLU A 8 -11.70 8.76 -41.82
CA GLU A 8 -12.99 8.46 -41.17
C GLU A 8 -13.07 7.71 -39.83
N ASP A 9 -13.80 8.36 -38.92
CA ASP A 9 -14.53 7.87 -37.76
C ASP A 9 -15.69 6.91 -38.10
N ASN A 10 -16.31 6.38 -37.03
CA ASN A 10 -17.65 5.75 -36.92
C ASN A 10 -17.58 4.20 -36.89
N GLN A 11 -17.96 3.52 -35.80
CA GLN A 11 -19.36 3.41 -35.38
C GLN A 11 -19.55 3.10 -33.89
N LEU A 12 -20.65 3.67 -33.39
CA LEU A 12 -21.29 3.45 -32.10
C LEU A 12 -21.70 1.99 -31.86
N SER A 13 -21.68 1.58 -30.59
CA SER A 13 -22.74 0.73 -30.04
C SER A 13 -23.08 1.13 -28.61
N ARG A 14 -24.19 1.86 -28.51
CA ARG A 14 -24.99 2.01 -27.29
C ARG A 14 -25.72 0.70 -27.03
N GLY A 15 -25.59 0.15 -25.83
CA GLY A 15 -26.44 -0.90 -25.30
C GLY A 15 -26.92 -0.50 -23.91
N ILE A 16 -28.02 0.25 -23.88
CA ILE A 16 -28.86 0.48 -22.71
C ILE A 16 -29.76 -0.74 -22.54
N ASN A 17 -29.85 -1.30 -21.32
CA ASN A 17 -31.10 -1.88 -20.84
C ASN A 17 -31.17 -1.82 -19.32
N ALA A 18 -32.36 -1.44 -18.88
CA ALA A 18 -32.74 -1.08 -17.53
C ALA A 18 -33.44 -2.24 -16.80
N TYR A 19 -33.64 -2.01 -15.50
CA TYR A 19 -34.58 -2.62 -14.56
C TYR A 19 -34.54 -4.14 -14.34
N ASP A 20 -34.30 -4.55 -13.09
CA ASP A 20 -35.36 -5.21 -12.34
C ASP A 20 -35.13 -5.05 -10.83
N SER A 21 -36.20 -4.63 -10.18
CA SER A 21 -36.34 -4.45 -8.74
C SER A 21 -37.24 -5.58 -8.26
N ILE A 22 -36.77 -6.39 -7.32
CA ILE A 22 -37.65 -7.16 -6.44
C ILE A 22 -37.10 -7.15 -5.02
N ASP A 23 -37.88 -6.44 -4.21
CA ASP A 23 -38.03 -6.57 -2.76
C ASP A 23 -38.42 -8.01 -2.40
N THR A 24 -38.11 -8.44 -1.18
CA THR A 24 -38.96 -9.26 -0.28
C THR A 24 -38.07 -9.91 0.79
N GLY A 25 -38.39 -9.59 2.04
CA GLY A 25 -37.65 -9.95 3.23
C GLY A 25 -37.74 -11.41 3.67
N ALA A 26 -37.01 -11.68 4.74
CA ALA A 26 -37.38 -12.68 5.73
C ALA A 26 -36.71 -12.31 7.05
N GLU A 27 -37.57 -12.01 8.00
CA GLU A 27 -37.33 -11.78 9.41
C GLU A 27 -36.68 -13.03 10.02
N THR A 28 -35.68 -12.88 10.87
CA THR A 28 -35.41 -13.88 11.90
C THR A 28 -34.88 -13.20 13.15
N SER A 29 -35.84 -12.90 14.02
CA SER A 29 -35.66 -12.67 15.44
C SER A 29 -34.84 -13.79 16.08
N ALA A 30 -33.70 -13.44 16.67
CA ALA A 30 -33.09 -14.26 17.71
C ALA A 30 -33.05 -13.45 19.00
N ALA A 31 -33.73 -14.00 20.00
CA ALA A 31 -34.10 -13.40 21.26
C ALA A 31 -32.90 -12.95 22.12
N PHE A 32 -33.04 -11.76 22.71
CA PHE A 32 -32.29 -11.35 23.89
C PHE A 32 -32.79 -12.14 25.11
N PRO A 33 -31.93 -12.80 25.89
CA PRO A 33 -32.31 -13.25 27.21
C PRO A 33 -32.43 -12.05 28.14
N SER A 34 -33.65 -11.89 28.64
CA SER A 34 -34.11 -10.92 29.60
C SER A 34 -33.34 -10.92 30.93
N LEU A 35 -33.34 -9.73 31.52
CA LEU A 35 -32.87 -9.31 32.84
C LEU A 35 -33.15 -10.33 33.95
N ARG A 36 -32.11 -10.63 34.75
CA ARG A 36 -32.26 -11.12 36.11
C ARG A 36 -31.29 -10.38 37.03
N ALA A 37 -31.78 -9.31 37.66
CA ALA A 37 -31.33 -8.92 38.99
C ALA A 37 -32.21 -9.66 40.00
N PRO A 38 -31.67 -10.11 41.14
CA PRO A 38 -31.95 -9.36 42.35
C PRO A 38 -30.79 -9.28 43.37
N GLU A 39 -30.75 -8.12 44.04
CA GLU A 39 -30.47 -7.90 45.48
C GLU A 39 -29.01 -7.96 45.97
N ALA A 40 -28.55 -6.79 46.43
CA ALA A 40 -27.52 -6.66 47.48
C ALA A 40 -28.12 -7.06 48.85
N PRO A 41 -27.30 -7.33 49.88
CA PRO A 41 -26.98 -6.21 50.76
C PRO A 41 -25.58 -6.23 51.41
N SER A 42 -25.09 -5.02 51.68
CA SER A 42 -24.59 -4.59 53.01
C SER A 42 -23.18 -5.00 53.51
N ASN A 43 -22.35 -3.95 53.60
CA ASN A 43 -21.40 -3.59 54.67
C ASN A 43 -20.02 -4.26 54.74
N GLY A 44 -18.97 -3.42 54.65
CA GLY A 44 -17.61 -3.79 55.03
C GLY A 44 -16.55 -2.76 54.66
N VAL A 45 -16.43 -1.70 55.47
CA VAL A 45 -15.33 -0.73 55.48
C VAL A 45 -14.01 -1.41 55.84
N THR A 46 -12.98 -1.34 54.99
CA THR A 46 -11.55 -1.42 55.38
C THR A 46 -10.70 -0.87 54.20
N HIS A 47 -10.22 0.37 54.26
CA HIS A 47 -8.89 0.79 54.72
C HIS A 47 -7.74 0.55 53.71
N LEU A 48 -7.25 1.67 53.14
CA LEU A 48 -5.90 1.97 52.66
C LEU A 48 -5.10 0.89 51.91
N ARG A 49 -4.84 1.11 50.61
CA ARG A 49 -3.48 1.30 50.07
C ARG A 49 -3.54 1.75 48.60
N ALA A 50 -3.41 3.04 48.36
CA ALA A 50 -2.95 3.53 47.06
C ALA A 50 -1.45 3.21 46.99
N MET A 51 -1.08 2.11 46.34
CA MET A 51 0.26 1.95 45.81
C MET A 51 0.26 2.61 44.44
N GLU A 52 0.85 3.80 44.38
CA GLU A 52 1.46 4.31 43.17
C GLU A 52 2.46 3.24 42.73
N VAL A 53 2.14 2.53 41.65
CA VAL A 53 3.08 1.61 41.00
C VAL A 53 3.61 2.34 39.78
N ASP A 54 4.80 2.87 39.99
CA ASP A 54 5.84 3.20 39.02
C ASP A 54 5.41 3.30 37.55
N ALA A 55 5.43 4.54 37.08
CA ALA A 55 5.65 4.85 35.69
C ALA A 55 7.08 4.43 35.29
N ASP A 56 7.28 3.19 34.84
CA ASP A 56 8.32 2.91 33.86
C ASP A 56 8.10 1.54 33.17
N SER A 57 8.58 1.43 31.94
CA SER A 57 8.79 0.21 31.14
C SER A 57 7.71 -0.18 30.10
N ARG A 58 7.48 0.67 29.08
CA ARG A 58 7.28 0.20 27.68
C ARG A 58 7.47 1.37 26.70
N PRO A 59 8.39 1.28 25.70
CA PRO A 59 8.18 0.41 24.55
C PRO A 59 9.45 -0.24 23.98
N GLU A 60 9.86 -1.38 24.53
CA GLU A 60 10.90 -2.25 23.92
C GLU A 60 10.35 -3.15 22.80
N THR A 61 9.19 -2.82 22.21
CA THR A 61 8.64 -3.59 21.07
C THR A 61 8.98 -2.99 19.70
N SER A 62 9.45 -1.74 19.63
CA SER A 62 9.61 -1.04 18.34
C SER A 62 10.83 -1.48 17.53
N ASN A 63 11.91 -1.94 18.17
CA ASN A 63 13.14 -2.29 17.46
C ASN A 63 13.12 -3.72 16.92
N THR A 64 12.56 -4.65 17.69
CA THR A 64 12.49 -6.08 17.32
C THR A 64 11.53 -6.32 16.16
N GLU A 65 10.38 -5.62 16.12
CA GLU A 65 9.42 -5.72 15.00
C GLU A 65 9.98 -5.12 13.70
N ALA A 66 10.76 -4.04 13.79
CA ALA A 66 11.35 -3.37 12.63
C ALA A 66 12.50 -4.18 12.00
N SER A 67 13.24 -4.97 12.80
CA SER A 67 14.42 -5.70 12.36
C SER A 67 14.13 -6.92 11.47
N SER A 68 12.90 -7.44 11.46
CA SER A 68 12.55 -8.63 10.67
C SER A 68 12.01 -8.32 9.28
N VAL A 69 11.76 -7.05 8.94
CA VAL A 69 11.10 -6.68 7.69
C VAL A 69 12.13 -6.45 6.58
N MET A 70 12.16 -7.37 5.62
CA MET A 70 13.04 -7.27 4.44
C MET A 70 12.21 -7.03 3.17
N LEU A 71 12.70 -6.12 2.33
CA LEU A 71 12.17 -5.96 0.97
C LEU A 71 12.38 -7.26 0.17
N SER A 72 11.39 -7.61 -0.65
CA SER A 72 11.46 -8.73 -1.57
C SER A 72 12.61 -8.56 -2.56
N LYS A 73 13.46 -9.59 -2.66
CA LYS A 73 14.51 -9.64 -3.68
C LYS A 73 14.00 -10.22 -4.99
N ASP A 74 12.89 -10.94 -4.95
CA ASP A 74 12.33 -11.69 -6.08
C ASP A 74 11.39 -10.83 -6.94
N THR A 75 11.06 -9.61 -6.47
CA THR A 75 10.28 -8.63 -7.22
C THR A 75 10.98 -8.27 -8.53
N SER A 76 10.37 -8.68 -9.64
CA SER A 76 10.94 -8.63 -10.99
C SER A 76 10.20 -7.67 -11.93
N THR A 77 8.93 -7.38 -11.64
CA THR A 77 8.08 -6.46 -12.43
C THR A 77 7.74 -5.16 -11.69
N ILE A 78 7.35 -4.12 -12.43
CA ILE A 78 6.88 -2.85 -11.86
C ILE A 78 5.59 -3.06 -11.05
N ARG A 79 4.71 -3.96 -11.51
CA ARG A 79 3.44 -4.28 -10.83
C ARG A 79 3.67 -4.95 -9.48
N GLU A 80 4.53 -5.97 -9.43
CA GLU A 80 4.90 -6.62 -8.15
C GLU A 80 5.50 -5.61 -7.17
N LEU A 81 6.36 -4.72 -7.67
CA LEU A 81 6.97 -3.68 -6.86
C LEU A 81 5.92 -2.71 -6.31
N TRP A 82 4.95 -2.30 -7.12
CA TRP A 82 3.88 -1.42 -6.69
C TRP A 82 3.00 -2.07 -5.61
N ILE A 83 2.65 -3.35 -5.78
CA ILE A 83 1.85 -4.11 -4.81
C ILE A 83 2.59 -4.19 -3.47
N GLU A 84 3.87 -4.57 -3.48
CA GLU A 84 4.72 -4.54 -2.27
C GLU A 84 4.74 -3.17 -1.58
N TRP A 85 4.68 -2.09 -2.37
CA TRP A 85 4.81 -0.74 -1.84
C TRP A 85 3.52 -0.12 -1.31
N MET A 86 2.38 -0.46 -1.92
CA MET A 86 1.11 0.25 -1.73
C MET A 86 -0.03 -0.64 -1.22
N VAL A 87 0.10 -1.97 -1.29
CA VAL A 87 -0.98 -2.91 -0.91
C VAL A 87 -0.61 -3.68 0.36
N GLU A 88 -1.46 -3.57 1.38
CA GLU A 88 -1.27 -4.30 2.64
C GLU A 88 -1.43 -5.82 2.43
N GLY A 89 -0.68 -6.62 3.22
CA GLY A 89 -0.73 -8.08 3.12
C GLY A 89 0.05 -8.67 1.94
N SER A 90 0.91 -7.89 1.27
CA SER A 90 1.83 -8.41 0.24
C SER A 90 2.85 -9.41 0.84
N ARG A 91 3.32 -10.36 0.01
CA ARG A 91 4.12 -11.53 0.42
C ARG A 91 5.38 -11.20 1.22
N SER A 92 5.99 -10.02 1.01
CA SER A 92 7.25 -9.63 1.66
C SER A 92 7.07 -8.84 2.95
N THR A 93 5.95 -8.13 3.10
CA THR A 93 5.69 -7.29 4.27
C THR A 93 4.41 -7.77 4.95
N LYS A 94 4.55 -8.82 5.78
CA LYS A 94 3.45 -9.61 6.38
C LYS A 94 2.27 -8.80 6.96
N PHE A 95 2.47 -7.55 7.38
CA PHE A 95 1.44 -6.77 8.08
C PHE A 95 1.34 -5.29 7.68
N MET A 96 2.20 -4.77 6.80
CA MET A 96 2.26 -3.33 6.54
C MET A 96 2.96 -3.03 5.21
N THR A 97 2.52 -2.04 4.45
CA THR A 97 3.18 -1.69 3.19
C THR A 97 4.56 -1.07 3.41
N VAL A 98 5.42 -1.09 2.39
CA VAL A 98 6.73 -0.40 2.44
C VAL A 98 6.57 1.10 2.71
N ALA A 99 5.52 1.72 2.16
CA ALA A 99 5.23 3.14 2.43
C ALA A 99 4.99 3.39 3.92
N VAL A 100 4.15 2.57 4.57
CA VAL A 100 3.83 2.72 6.00
C VAL A 100 5.01 2.31 6.89
N LEU A 101 5.80 1.29 6.50
CA LEU A 101 7.07 0.95 7.17
C LEU A 101 8.04 2.12 7.19
N ASN A 102 8.22 2.76 6.03
CA ASN A 102 9.09 3.91 5.93
C ASN A 102 8.54 5.12 6.70
N ASP A 103 7.22 5.30 6.78
CA ASP A 103 6.68 6.38 7.57
C ASP A 103 6.87 6.16 9.08
N LYS A 104 6.56 4.96 9.57
CA LYS A 104 6.62 4.60 11.00
C LYS A 104 8.04 4.50 11.54
N PHE A 105 8.94 3.84 10.81
CA PHE A 105 10.29 3.52 11.30
C PHE A 105 11.40 4.33 10.61
N LYS A 106 11.06 5.18 9.63
CA LYS A 106 12.01 6.00 8.86
C LYS A 106 13.15 5.16 8.28
N THR A 107 14.38 5.41 8.70
CA THR A 107 15.57 4.67 8.25
C THR A 107 15.92 3.49 9.15
N LYS A 108 15.31 3.36 10.34
CA LYS A 108 15.69 2.36 11.36
C LYS A 108 15.45 0.91 10.89
N TRP A 109 14.37 0.67 10.14
CA TRP A 109 14.07 -0.64 9.55
C TRP A 109 15.00 -1.01 8.36
N ARG A 110 15.90 -0.09 7.97
CA ARG A 110 16.93 -0.28 6.92
C ARG A 110 18.31 0.00 7.52
N SER A 111 18.69 -0.83 8.50
CA SER A 111 19.93 -0.66 9.27
C SER A 111 21.19 -0.82 8.42
N HIS A 112 21.19 -1.75 7.46
CA HIS A 112 22.35 -2.00 6.61
C HIS A 112 22.39 -1.13 5.35
N GLN A 113 23.60 -0.74 4.93
CA GLN A 113 23.79 0.07 3.74
C GLN A 113 23.23 -0.57 2.46
N LYS A 114 23.34 -1.90 2.35
CA LYS A 114 22.77 -2.66 1.23
C LYS A 114 21.25 -2.47 1.11
N ASP A 115 20.54 -2.47 2.24
CA ASP A 115 19.08 -2.34 2.29
C ASP A 115 18.65 -0.90 2.02
N ARG A 116 19.43 0.08 2.50
CA ARG A 116 19.26 1.49 2.14
C ARG A 116 19.39 1.72 0.64
N THR A 117 20.46 1.21 0.03
CA THR A 117 20.68 1.33 -1.41
C THR A 117 19.58 0.63 -2.22
N PHE A 118 19.18 -0.57 -1.81
CA PHE A 118 18.12 -1.32 -2.47
C PHE A 118 16.79 -0.55 -2.42
N TYR A 119 16.40 -0.07 -1.24
CA TYR A 119 15.22 0.79 -1.07
C TYR A 119 15.28 2.02 -1.96
N SER A 120 16.39 2.77 -1.96
CA SER A 120 16.50 4.01 -2.73
C SER A 120 16.31 3.77 -4.22
N ARG A 121 16.86 2.67 -4.76
CA ARG A 121 16.66 2.29 -6.17
C ARG A 121 15.20 1.99 -6.48
N ARG A 122 14.53 1.23 -5.61
CA ARG A 122 13.10 0.93 -5.78
C ARG A 122 12.23 2.19 -5.67
N LEU A 123 12.56 3.09 -4.74
CA LEU A 123 11.83 4.34 -4.55
C LEU A 123 11.87 5.24 -5.79
N VAL A 124 12.98 5.26 -6.54
CA VAL A 124 13.06 6.02 -7.81
C VAL A 124 11.98 5.56 -8.80
N ILE A 125 11.76 4.25 -8.91
CA ILE A 125 10.75 3.68 -9.80
C ILE A 125 9.34 4.03 -9.31
N ILE A 126 9.08 3.88 -8.01
CA ILE A 126 7.78 4.23 -7.42
C ILE A 126 7.45 5.71 -7.65
N ARG A 127 8.44 6.61 -7.50
CA ARG A 127 8.27 8.04 -7.78
C ARG A 127 7.95 8.32 -9.25
N ALA A 128 8.53 7.57 -10.18
CA ALA A 128 8.19 7.71 -11.60
C ALA A 128 6.73 7.29 -11.88
N VAL A 129 6.26 6.20 -11.27
CA VAL A 129 4.85 5.79 -11.36
C VAL A 129 3.95 6.86 -10.73
N GLN A 130 4.29 7.36 -9.56
CA GLN A 130 3.52 8.42 -8.88
C GLN A 130 3.46 9.72 -9.68
N ALA A 131 4.55 10.11 -10.36
CA ALA A 131 4.55 11.30 -11.22
C ALA A 131 3.51 11.17 -12.34
N LEU A 132 3.44 10.01 -13.00
CA LEU A 132 2.44 9.77 -14.05
C LEU A 132 1.00 9.79 -13.51
N ILE A 133 0.79 9.28 -12.30
CA ILE A 133 -0.53 9.34 -11.64
C ILE A 133 -0.90 10.80 -11.33
N ASN A 134 0.05 11.59 -10.83
CA ASN A 134 -0.15 13.01 -10.56
C ASN A 134 -0.43 13.80 -11.85
N ASP A 135 0.12 13.37 -12.98
CA ASP A 135 -0.17 13.92 -14.32
C ASP A 135 -1.53 13.46 -14.88
N GLY A 136 -2.33 12.71 -14.10
CA GLY A 136 -3.70 12.32 -14.43
C GLY A 136 -3.86 10.93 -15.05
N LYS A 137 -2.80 10.11 -15.12
CA LYS A 137 -2.94 8.71 -15.57
C LYS A 137 -3.58 7.85 -14.49
N SER A 138 -4.35 6.85 -14.93
CA SER A 138 -4.79 5.78 -14.02
C SER A 138 -3.57 5.02 -13.46
N TRP A 139 -3.72 4.40 -12.29
CA TRP A 139 -2.62 3.65 -11.67
C TRP A 139 -2.16 2.48 -12.55
N ASP A 140 -3.08 1.78 -13.21
CA ASP A 140 -2.76 0.69 -14.14
C ASP A 140 -1.99 1.22 -15.36
N ASP A 141 -2.42 2.34 -15.95
CA ASP A 141 -1.74 2.93 -17.11
C ASP A 141 -0.35 3.45 -16.75
N ALA A 142 -0.18 4.03 -15.55
CA ALA A 142 1.12 4.49 -15.06
C ALA A 142 2.09 3.31 -14.86
N ILE A 143 1.62 2.21 -14.26
CA ILE A 143 2.42 0.98 -14.10
C ILE A 143 2.79 0.40 -15.47
N ASN A 144 1.82 0.26 -16.37
CA ASN A 144 2.04 -0.30 -17.71
C ASN A 144 3.02 0.58 -18.49
N HIS A 145 2.90 1.91 -18.40
CA HIS A 145 3.83 2.84 -19.04
C HIS A 145 5.27 2.63 -18.56
N CYS A 146 5.51 2.58 -17.25
CA CYS A 146 6.85 2.32 -16.70
C CYS A 146 7.35 0.91 -17.07
N GLN A 147 6.47 -0.09 -17.12
CA GLN A 147 6.83 -1.45 -17.53
C GLN A 147 7.24 -1.51 -19.02
N THR A 148 6.54 -0.80 -19.90
CA THR A 148 6.89 -0.67 -21.31
C THR A 148 8.20 0.10 -21.49
N GLU A 149 8.42 1.19 -20.75
CA GLU A 149 9.68 1.95 -20.80
C GLU A 149 10.86 1.12 -20.28
N LEU A 150 10.66 0.33 -19.22
CA LEU A 150 11.65 -0.65 -18.76
C LEU A 150 12.05 -1.60 -19.90
N GLN A 151 11.08 -2.17 -20.62
CA GLN A 151 11.31 -3.11 -21.72
C GLN A 151 11.99 -2.44 -22.93
N SER A 152 11.60 -1.22 -23.29
CA SER A 152 12.15 -0.50 -24.45
C SER A 152 13.52 0.15 -24.18
N SER A 153 13.84 0.46 -22.91
CA SER A 153 15.13 1.05 -22.53
C SER A 153 16.33 0.09 -22.62
N GLY A 154 16.10 -1.20 -22.90
CA GLY A 154 17.14 -2.24 -22.89
C GLY A 154 17.60 -2.66 -21.48
N CYS A 155 16.93 -2.16 -20.43
CA CYS A 155 17.22 -2.55 -19.06
C CYS A 155 16.72 -3.97 -18.79
N ARG A 156 17.61 -4.84 -18.30
CA ARG A 156 17.28 -6.24 -17.95
C ARG A 156 16.79 -6.43 -16.51
N SER A 157 16.75 -5.36 -15.71
CA SER A 157 16.35 -5.43 -14.31
C SER A 157 15.80 -4.09 -13.83
N LEU A 158 15.02 -4.16 -12.75
CA LEU A 158 14.51 -2.98 -12.06
C LEU A 158 15.65 -2.10 -11.51
N ASN A 159 16.77 -2.69 -11.09
CA ASN A 159 17.97 -1.92 -10.72
C ASN A 159 18.53 -1.13 -11.91
N GLY A 160 18.65 -1.76 -13.09
CA GLY A 160 19.08 -1.08 -14.31
C GLY A 160 18.15 0.09 -14.65
N TYR A 161 16.85 -0.13 -14.57
CA TYR A 161 15.84 0.88 -14.85
C TYR A 161 15.86 2.05 -13.85
N SER A 162 16.07 1.80 -12.57
CA SER A 162 16.23 2.88 -11.58
C SER A 162 17.40 3.82 -11.91
N LEU A 163 18.51 3.26 -12.42
CA LEU A 163 19.67 4.04 -12.84
C LEU A 163 19.40 4.78 -14.15
N PHE A 164 18.70 4.15 -15.10
CA PHE A 164 18.24 4.79 -16.32
C PHE A 164 17.37 6.02 -16.03
N LEU A 165 16.35 5.88 -15.17
CA LEU A 165 15.48 6.98 -14.75
C LEU A 165 16.27 8.11 -14.08
N SER A 166 17.20 7.76 -13.19
CA SER A 166 18.04 8.74 -12.50
C SER A 166 18.94 9.53 -13.47
N LYS A 167 19.44 8.89 -14.53
CA LYS A 167 20.22 9.56 -15.58
C LYS A 167 19.32 10.45 -16.45
N LYS A 168 18.15 9.95 -16.84
CA LYS A 168 17.16 10.67 -17.64
C LYS A 168 16.69 11.96 -16.95
N ALA A 169 16.46 11.91 -15.64
CA ALA A 169 16.09 13.10 -14.86
C ALA A 169 17.17 14.20 -14.92
N LYS A 170 18.44 13.82 -14.78
CA LYS A 170 19.58 14.76 -14.83
C LYS A 170 19.85 15.37 -16.20
N SER A 171 19.45 14.69 -17.28
CA SER A 171 19.61 15.22 -18.65
C SER A 171 18.53 16.23 -19.04
N LEU A 172 17.49 16.39 -18.22
CA LEU A 172 16.39 17.32 -18.46
C LEU A 172 16.54 18.64 -17.67
N GLU A 173 17.57 18.74 -16.83
CA GLU A 173 18.00 19.95 -16.10
C GLU A 173 19.07 20.71 -16.91
#